data_AF-A0A257N4D5-F1
#
_entry.id   AF-A0A257N4D5-F1
#
_cell.length_a   1.000
_cell.length_b   1.000
_cell.length_c   1.000
_cell.angle_alpha   90.00
_cell.angle_beta   90.00
_cell.angle_gamma   90.00
#
_symmetry.space_group_name_H-M   'P 1'
#
loop_
_entity.id
_entity.type
_entity.pdbx_description
1 polymer ?
#
loop_
_entity_poly.entity_id
_entity_poly.type
_entity_poly.pdbx_seq_one_letter_code
_entity_poly.pdbx_strand_id
1 'polypeptide(L)'
;NKKHSQLSASIGVTKQIIADQGSDIKMHPAFSCQTSRGHAIPDLAHKIACMVKLLLSSDNVFQSFKAQFSQTRAAFQQSELNFFKPPNQRSKARYHHIAPRMVWAQLCCITDSMVIFT
;
A
#
# COMPACT_ATOMS: atom_id res chain seq x y z
N ASN A 1 -19.52 -10.65 -17.61
CA ASN A 1 -19.37 -11.02 -16.19
C ASN A 1 -20.66 -11.64 -15.65
N LYS A 2 -20.83 -12.98 -15.77
CA LYS A 2 -22.05 -13.68 -15.32
C LYS A 2 -22.35 -13.52 -13.82
N LYS A 3 -21.33 -13.30 -12.99
CA LYS A 3 -21.47 -13.21 -11.52
C LYS A 3 -22.19 -11.94 -11.03
N HIS A 4 -21.95 -10.78 -11.65
CA HIS A 4 -22.60 -9.51 -11.23
C HIS A 4 -24.10 -9.52 -11.53
N SER A 5 -24.49 -9.99 -12.72
CA SER A 5 -25.89 -10.13 -13.10
C SER A 5 -26.63 -11.19 -12.27
N GLN A 6 -25.94 -12.27 -11.89
CA GLN A 6 -26.48 -13.30 -10.99
C GLN A 6 -26.71 -12.76 -9.56
N LEU A 7 -25.77 -11.99 -9.00
CA LEU A 7 -25.96 -11.35 -7.69
C LEU A 7 -27.05 -10.27 -7.70
N SER A 8 -27.14 -9.48 -8.78
CA SER A 8 -28.15 -8.42 -8.86
C SER A 8 -29.58 -8.99 -8.89
N ALA A 9 -29.76 -10.21 -9.42
CA ALA A 9 -31.06 -10.88 -9.43
C ALA A 9 -31.48 -11.40 -8.04
N SER A 10 -30.53 -11.73 -7.15
CA SER A 10 -30.83 -12.26 -5.82
C SER A 10 -30.79 -11.23 -4.69
N ILE A 11 -29.98 -10.17 -4.82
CA ILE A 11 -29.68 -9.21 -3.73
C ILE A 11 -30.18 -7.79 -4.08
N GLY A 12 -30.62 -7.57 -5.31
CA GLY A 12 -31.11 -6.28 -5.79
C GLY A 12 -30.06 -5.46 -6.55
N VAL A 13 -30.46 -4.26 -6.99
CA VAL A 13 -29.67 -3.42 -7.89
C VAL A 13 -28.53 -2.72 -7.14
N THR A 14 -27.31 -2.80 -7.68
CA THR A 14 -26.15 -2.08 -7.15
C THR A 14 -26.33 -0.57 -7.25
N LYS A 15 -26.27 0.14 -6.11
CA LYS A 15 -26.38 1.61 -6.07
C LYS A 15 -25.06 2.33 -6.30
N GLN A 16 -23.94 1.69 -5.98
CA GLN A 16 -22.62 2.29 -6.08
C GLN A 16 -21.55 1.20 -6.13
N ILE A 17 -20.47 1.45 -6.87
CA ILE A 17 -19.33 0.56 -6.94
C ILE A 17 -18.10 1.32 -6.46
N ILE A 18 -17.38 0.77 -5.47
CA ILE A 18 -16.10 1.31 -5.00
C ILE A 18 -15.04 0.27 -5.34
N ALA A 19 -14.00 0.67 -6.07
CA ALA A 19 -12.96 -0.25 -6.49
C ALA A 19 -11.59 0.40 -6.71
N ASP A 20 -10.54 -0.41 -6.66
CA ASP A 20 -9.13 -0.02 -6.84
C ASP A 20 -8.74 0.33 -8.29
N GLN A 21 -9.73 0.37 -9.20
CA GLN A 21 -9.52 0.70 -10.61
C GLN A 21 -8.51 -0.23 -11.30
N GLY A 22 -8.40 -1.49 -10.84
CA GLY A 22 -7.66 -2.54 -11.54
C GLY A 22 -8.14 -2.68 -13.00
N SER A 23 -7.25 -3.09 -13.90
CA SER A 23 -7.50 -3.16 -15.35
C SER A 23 -8.78 -3.96 -15.68
N ASP A 24 -9.00 -5.08 -14.99
CA ASP A 24 -10.18 -5.94 -15.17
C ASP A 24 -11.49 -5.26 -14.74
N ILE A 25 -11.40 -4.34 -13.80
CA ILE A 25 -12.53 -3.58 -13.27
C ILE A 25 -12.84 -2.37 -14.16
N LYS A 26 -11.80 -1.69 -14.67
CA LYS A 26 -11.95 -0.57 -15.63
C LYS A 26 -12.63 -0.99 -16.93
N MET A 27 -12.36 -2.20 -17.40
CA MET A 27 -12.95 -2.75 -18.62
C MET A 27 -14.40 -3.23 -18.42
N HIS A 28 -14.93 -3.14 -17.19
CA HIS A 28 -16.28 -3.58 -16.89
C HIS A 28 -17.31 -2.54 -17.38
N PRO A 29 -18.40 -2.94 -18.06
CA PRO A 29 -19.40 -2.00 -18.59
C PRO A 29 -20.03 -1.07 -17.54
N ALA A 30 -20.16 -1.53 -16.28
CA ALA A 30 -20.66 -0.68 -15.20
C ALA A 30 -19.68 0.44 -14.77
N PHE A 31 -18.40 0.38 -15.19
CA PHE A 31 -17.41 1.45 -15.01
C PHE A 31 -17.33 2.39 -16.23
N SER A 32 -17.67 1.92 -17.43
CA SER A 32 -17.63 2.74 -18.66
C SER A 32 -18.90 3.53 -18.89
N CYS A 33 -20.05 2.99 -18.48
CA CYS A 33 -21.32 3.66 -18.66
C CYS A 33 -21.63 4.51 -17.43
N GLN A 34 -21.70 5.84 -17.61
CA GLN A 34 -22.57 6.71 -16.80
C GLN A 34 -24.01 6.23 -16.97
N THR A 35 -24.34 5.09 -16.36
CA THR A 35 -25.73 4.70 -16.24
C THR A 35 -26.32 5.49 -15.09
N SER A 36 -27.61 5.79 -15.18
CA SER A 36 -28.44 6.35 -14.10
C SER A 36 -28.50 5.48 -12.83
N ARG A 37 -27.70 4.41 -12.75
CA ARG A 37 -27.66 3.40 -11.69
C ARG A 37 -26.22 3.19 -11.21
N GLY A 38 -25.74 4.19 -10.47
CA GLY A 38 -24.59 4.05 -9.59
C GLY A 38 -23.26 4.49 -10.18
N HIS A 39 -22.67 5.49 -9.54
CA HIS A 39 -21.37 6.01 -9.88
C HIS A 39 -20.29 5.03 -9.41
N ALA A 40 -19.41 4.61 -10.31
CA ALA A 40 -18.17 3.94 -9.94
C ALA A 40 -17.20 4.97 -9.35
N ILE A 41 -16.85 4.83 -8.08
CA ILE A 41 -15.92 5.71 -7.37
C ILE A 41 -14.61 4.95 -7.10
N PRO A 42 -13.44 5.58 -7.29
CA PRO A 42 -12.18 4.98 -6.92
C PRO A 42 -12.10 4.72 -5.41
N ASP A 43 -11.51 3.59 -5.03
CA ASP A 43 -11.11 3.31 -3.66
C ASP A 43 -10.11 4.39 -3.20
N LEU A 44 -10.50 5.12 -2.15
CA LEU A 44 -9.71 6.20 -1.59
C LEU A 44 -8.36 5.71 -1.06
N ALA A 45 -8.32 4.56 -0.38
CA ALA A 45 -7.09 4.01 0.17
C ALA A 45 -6.11 3.65 -0.96
N HIS A 46 -6.62 3.05 -2.03
CA HIS A 46 -5.82 2.77 -3.23
C HIS A 46 -5.32 4.05 -3.89
N LYS A 47 -6.18 5.06 -4.04
CA LYS A 47 -5.82 6.34 -4.63
C LYS A 47 -4.72 7.04 -3.83
N ILE A 48 -4.83 7.05 -2.50
CA ILE A 48 -3.80 7.59 -1.61
C ILE A 48 -2.48 6.82 -1.77
N ALA A 49 -2.52 5.49 -1.79
CA ALA A 49 -1.30 4.69 -1.98
C ALA A 49 -0.63 4.95 -3.34
N CYS A 50 -1.41 5.19 -4.40
CA CYS A 50 -0.90 5.60 -5.70
C CYS A 50 -0.24 6.99 -5.65
N MET A 51 -0.84 7.96 -4.94
CA MET A 51 -0.22 9.28 -4.75
C MET A 51 1.09 9.18 -3.97
N VAL A 52 1.10 8.43 -2.86
CA VAL A 52 2.31 8.17 -2.07
C VAL A 52 3.39 7.49 -2.92
N LYS A 53 3.00 6.53 -3.76
CA LYS A 53 3.93 5.91 -4.72
C LYS A 53 4.53 6.96 -5.66
N LEU A 54 3.71 7.82 -6.26
CA LEU A 54 4.18 8.83 -7.21
C LEU A 54 5.17 9.79 -6.55
N LEU A 55 4.82 10.29 -5.36
CA LEU A 55 5.69 11.19 -4.59
C LEU A 55 7.04 10.54 -4.25
N LEU A 56 7.02 9.28 -3.79
CA LEU A 56 8.20 8.64 -3.22
C LEU A 56 9.04 7.85 -4.24
N SER A 57 8.52 7.56 -5.44
CA SER A 57 9.26 6.75 -6.42
C SER A 57 10.44 7.49 -7.03
N SER A 58 10.35 8.81 -7.18
CA SER A 58 11.42 9.67 -7.69
C SER A 58 12.21 10.38 -6.59
N ASP A 59 11.84 10.18 -5.32
CA ASP A 59 12.51 10.82 -4.19
C ASP A 59 13.80 10.06 -3.84
N ASN A 60 14.95 10.70 -4.07
CA ASN A 60 16.27 10.11 -3.83
C ASN A 60 16.52 9.79 -2.36
N VAL A 61 16.04 10.63 -1.44
CA VAL A 61 16.20 10.41 0.01
C VAL A 61 15.46 9.15 0.42
N PHE A 62 14.24 8.97 -0.09
CA PHE A 62 13.44 7.79 0.17
C PHE A 62 14.01 6.51 -0.46
N GLN A 63 14.61 6.60 -1.66
CA GLN A 63 15.30 5.44 -2.25
C GLN A 63 16.52 5.02 -1.42
N SER A 64 17.33 5.99 -0.99
CA SER A 64 18.48 5.73 -0.09
C SER A 64 18.02 5.13 1.23
N PHE A 65 16.97 5.69 1.84
CA PHE A 65 16.35 5.13 3.04
C PHE A 65 15.92 3.68 2.85
N LYS A 66 15.24 3.35 1.75
CA LYS A 66 14.82 1.96 1.46
C LYS A 66 16.00 1.00 1.33
N ALA A 67 17.09 1.45 0.71
CA ALA A 67 18.30 0.65 0.56
C ALA A 67 18.94 0.37 1.94
N GLN A 68 19.14 1.41 2.74
CA GLN A 68 19.63 1.30 4.12
C GLN A 68 18.74 0.38 4.96
N PHE A 69 17.42 0.59 4.95
CA PHE A 69 16.47 -0.23 5.69
C PHE A 69 16.54 -1.73 5.31
N SER A 70 16.75 -2.03 4.03
CA SER A 70 16.91 -3.41 3.54
C SER A 70 18.25 -4.02 3.98
N GLN A 71 19.32 -3.22 3.96
CA GLN A 71 20.64 -3.64 4.44
C GLN A 71 20.64 -3.88 5.96
N THR A 72 20.09 -2.95 6.75
CA THR A 72 19.91 -3.09 8.20
C THR A 72 19.12 -4.34 8.53
N ARG A 73 18.07 -4.62 7.76
CA ARG A 73 17.29 -5.86 7.91
C ARG A 73 18.14 -7.10 7.70
N ALA A 74 18.93 -7.16 6.64
CA ALA A 74 19.78 -8.31 6.36
C ALA A 74 20.82 -8.52 7.48
N ALA A 75 21.45 -7.45 7.94
CA ALA A 75 22.42 -7.49 9.05
C ALA A 75 21.77 -7.98 10.36
N PHE A 76 20.56 -7.50 10.68
CA PHE A 76 19.86 -7.89 11.90
C PHE A 76 19.39 -9.34 11.85
N GLN A 77 18.99 -9.82 10.68
CA GLN A 77 18.53 -11.21 10.52
C GLN A 77 19.63 -12.23 10.84
N GLN A 78 20.90 -11.86 10.64
CA GLN A 78 22.07 -12.72 10.86
C GLN A 78 22.80 -12.42 12.17
N SER A 79 22.22 -11.62 13.06
CA SER A 79 22.83 -11.26 14.34
C SER A 79 21.90 -11.54 15.52
N GLU A 80 22.42 -11.35 16.73
CA GLU A 80 21.65 -11.47 17.98
C GLU A 80 20.50 -10.44 18.05
N LEU A 81 20.55 -9.37 17.23
CA LEU A 81 19.51 -8.35 17.12
C LEU A 81 18.32 -8.75 16.21
N ASN A 82 18.22 -10.01 15.80
CA ASN A 82 17.13 -10.50 14.94
C ASN A 82 15.73 -10.24 15.53
N PHE A 83 15.59 -10.14 16.86
CA PHE A 83 14.33 -9.77 17.52
C PHE A 83 13.92 -8.31 17.25
N PHE A 84 14.88 -7.43 16.95
CA PHE A 84 14.66 -6.00 16.70
C PHE A 84 14.67 -5.65 15.21
N LYS A 85 14.67 -6.65 14.31
CA LYS A 85 14.80 -6.42 12.87
C LYS A 85 13.67 -5.56 12.28
N PRO A 86 13.96 -4.70 11.29
CA PRO A 86 12.96 -3.87 10.62
C PRO A 86 11.78 -4.67 10.04
N PRO A 87 10.54 -4.16 9.97
CA PRO A 87 9.42 -4.90 9.38
C PRO A 87 9.60 -5.23 7.89
N ASN A 88 9.08 -6.38 7.45
CA ASN A 88 9.15 -6.81 6.04
C ASN A 88 8.41 -5.85 5.09
N GLN A 89 9.03 -5.57 3.94
CA GLN A 89 8.36 -4.86 2.85
C GLN A 89 7.50 -5.84 2.03
N ARG A 90 6.19 -5.58 1.95
CA ARG A 90 5.33 -6.36 1.05
C ARG A 90 5.68 -6.10 -0.42
N SER A 91 5.67 -7.15 -1.23
CA SER A 91 5.84 -7.08 -2.69
C SER A 91 4.65 -6.38 -3.34
N LYS A 92 3.43 -6.75 -2.92
CA LYS A 92 2.16 -6.11 -3.28
C LYS A 92 1.73 -5.09 -2.23
N ALA A 93 0.98 -4.06 -2.63
CA ALA A 93 0.46 -3.02 -1.74
C ALA A 93 1.52 -2.32 -0.86
N ARG A 94 2.78 -2.21 -1.34
CA ARG A 94 3.93 -1.67 -0.61
C ARG A 94 3.69 -0.29 0.02
N TYR A 95 3.00 0.58 -0.72
CA TYR A 95 2.70 1.95 -0.30
C TYR A 95 1.46 2.05 0.59
N HIS A 96 0.57 1.05 0.57
CA HIS A 96 -0.50 0.94 1.58
C HIS A 96 0.06 0.56 2.95
N HIS A 97 1.20 -0.13 3.00
CA HIS A 97 1.84 -0.63 4.20
C HIS A 97 3.20 0.04 4.45
N ILE A 98 3.26 1.36 4.26
CA ILE A 98 4.48 2.14 4.47
C ILE A 98 4.68 2.52 5.94
N ALA A 99 3.58 2.77 6.68
CA ALA A 99 3.62 3.28 8.05
C ALA A 99 4.46 2.42 9.01
N PRO A 100 4.37 1.07 9.04
CA PRO A 100 5.18 0.28 9.97
C PRO A 100 6.69 0.45 9.79
N ARG A 101 7.15 0.72 8.55
CA ARG A 101 8.57 1.01 8.30
C ARG A 101 8.98 2.38 8.83
N MET A 102 8.12 3.38 8.65
CA MET A 102 8.37 4.73 9.16
C MET A 102 8.39 4.73 10.68
N VAL A 103 7.44 4.05 11.32
CA VAL A 103 7.37 3.93 12.78
C VAL A 103 8.61 3.21 13.33
N TRP A 104 9.03 2.08 12.74
CA TRP A 104 10.24 1.40 13.16
C TRP A 104 11.49 2.28 13.00
N ALA A 105 11.63 2.95 11.84
CA ALA A 105 12.76 3.84 11.62
C ALA A 105 12.77 5.01 12.60
N GLN A 106 11.60 5.59 12.88
CA GLN A 106 11.46 6.67 13.86
C GLN A 106 11.80 6.19 15.27
N LEU A 107 11.39 4.99 15.67
CA LEU A 107 11.79 4.39 16.95
C LEU A 107 13.31 4.28 17.03
N CYS A 108 13.97 3.78 15.98
CA CYS A 108 15.43 3.68 15.93
C CYS A 108 16.13 5.05 15.97
N CYS A 109 15.61 6.06 15.26
CA CYS A 109 16.18 7.41 15.29
C CYS A 109 15.93 8.13 16.62
N ILE A 110 14.84 7.83 17.32
CA ILE A 110 14.58 8.31 18.69
C ILE A 110 15.55 7.63 19.66
N THR A 111 15.84 6.33 19.47
CA THR A 111 16.87 5.65 20.27
C THR A 111 18.28 6.15 19.96
N ASP A 112 18.56 6.65 18.74
CA ASP A 112 19.86 7.26 18.40
C ASP A 112 20.11 8.62 19.08
N SER A 113 19.09 9.26 19.69
CA SER A 113 19.31 10.40 20.61
C SER A 113 19.80 9.95 22.00
N MET A 114 19.92 8.65 22.24
CA MET A 114 20.59 8.03 23.39
C MET A 114 21.57 6.96 22.88
N VAL A 115 22.78 7.41 22.49
CA VAL A 115 24.08 6.69 22.55
C VAL A 115 24.06 5.20 22.19
N ILE A 116 24.70 4.78 21.07
CA ILE A 116 25.77 3.74 20.94
C ILE A 116 26.36 3.91 19.50
N PHE A 117 27.64 4.23 19.18
CA PHE A 117 28.93 3.64 19.57
C PHE A 117 30.08 4.66 19.47
N THR A 118 30.72 4.93 20.60
CA THR A 118 32.19 4.89 20.76
C THR A 118 32.53 3.56 21.42
#